data_AF-A0A7S2IQX2-F1
#
_entry.id   AF-A0A7S2IQX2-F1
#
_cell.length_a   1.000
_cell.length_b   1.000
_cell.length_c   1.000
_cell.angle_alpha   90.00
_cell.angle_beta   90.00
_cell.angle_gamma   90.00
#
_symmetry.space_group_name_H-M   'P 1'
#
loop_
_entity.id
_entity.type
_entity.pdbx_description
1 polymer ?
#
loop_
_entity_poly.entity_id
_entity_poly.type
_entity_poly.pdbx_seq_one_letter_code
_entity_poly.pdbx_strand_id
1 'polypeptide(L)'
;EERRRQEEEDRKRRMEEKNRHRAKELEDNRRRAEATSAIMRVIQKVRVATPECIDELRSELDTVFENELAYTGQQREQMLEEKAKALDAAKNCVEKIQALRQSKQQGLASTVAPCGAAVVVPPPS
;
A
#
# COMPACT_ATOMS: atom_id res chain seq x y z
N GLU A 1 -16.81 -46.01 -41.50
CA GLU A 1 -15.67 -45.09 -41.29
C GLU A 1 -16.12 -43.72 -40.79
N GLU A 2 -17.16 -43.12 -41.39
CA GLU A 2 -17.74 -41.83 -40.96
C GLU A 2 -18.14 -41.76 -39.49
N ARG A 3 -18.78 -42.80 -38.93
CA ARG A 3 -19.19 -42.82 -37.51
C ARG A 3 -18.00 -42.68 -36.54
N ARG A 4 -16.83 -43.23 -36.89
CA ARG A 4 -15.59 -43.07 -36.09
C ARG A 4 -15.01 -41.66 -36.22
N ARG A 5 -15.06 -41.05 -37.42
CA ARG A 5 -14.63 -39.65 -37.61
C ARG A 5 -15.52 -38.68 -36.83
N GLN A 6 -16.83 -38.94 -36.83
CA GLN A 6 -17.80 -38.10 -36.12
C GLN A 6 -17.68 -38.23 -34.58
N GLU A 7 -17.42 -39.43 -34.05
CA GLU A 7 -17.12 -39.64 -32.63
C GLU A 7 -15.81 -38.95 -32.19
N GLU A 8 -14.78 -38.95 -33.06
CA GLU A 8 -13.51 -38.28 -32.77
C GLU A 8 -13.63 -36.75 -32.80
N GLU A 9 -14.37 -36.19 -33.76
CA GLU A 9 -14.67 -34.76 -33.81
C GLU A 9 -15.50 -34.29 -32.61
N ASP A 10 -16.54 -35.04 -32.22
CA ASP A 10 -17.35 -34.70 -31.03
C ASP A 10 -16.51 -34.75 -29.75
N ARG A 11 -15.64 -35.77 -29.63
CA ARG A 11 -14.69 -35.87 -28.51
C ARG A 11 -13.71 -34.70 -28.48
N LYS A 12 -13.21 -34.28 -29.65
CA LYS A 12 -12.30 -33.13 -29.78
C LYS A 12 -13.00 -31.83 -29.41
N ARG A 13 -14.22 -31.60 -29.90
CA ARG A 13 -15.03 -30.41 -29.56
C ARG A 13 -15.31 -30.32 -28.06
N ARG A 14 -15.71 -31.43 -27.41
CA ARG A 14 -15.92 -31.45 -25.95
C ARG A 14 -14.64 -31.16 -25.17
N MET A 15 -13.50 -31.67 -25.63
CA MET A 15 -12.21 -31.41 -24.98
C MET A 15 -11.78 -29.96 -25.13
N GLU A 16 -11.96 -29.37 -26.32
CA GLU A 16 -11.64 -27.97 -26.59
C GLU A 16 -12.53 -27.02 -25.78
N GLU A 17 -13.84 -27.30 -25.69
CA GLU A 17 -14.76 -26.52 -24.87
C GLU A 17 -14.41 -26.58 -23.38
N LYS A 18 -14.12 -27.76 -22.85
CA LYS A 18 -13.67 -27.92 -21.46
C LYS A 18 -12.34 -27.21 -21.21
N ASN A 19 -11.41 -27.28 -22.16
CA ASN A 19 -10.13 -26.58 -22.05
C ASN A 19 -10.33 -25.06 -22.07
N ARG A 20 -11.22 -24.55 -22.93
CA ARG A 20 -11.58 -23.13 -23.00
C ARG A 20 -12.23 -22.64 -21.72
N HIS A 21 -13.15 -23.42 -21.14
CA HIS A 21 -13.75 -23.09 -19.85
C HIS A 21 -12.69 -23.01 -18.75
N ARG A 22 -11.83 -24.02 -18.67
CA ARG A 22 -10.76 -24.08 -17.67
C ARG A 22 -9.75 -22.93 -17.83
N ALA A 23 -9.40 -22.57 -19.05
CA ALA A 23 -8.51 -21.44 -19.34
C ALA A 23 -9.14 -20.12 -18.86
N LYS A 24 -10.43 -19.91 -19.12
CA LYS A 24 -11.14 -18.72 -18.67
C LYS A 24 -11.19 -18.61 -17.14
N GLU A 25 -11.48 -19.71 -16.45
CA GLU A 25 -11.49 -19.70 -14.98
C GLU A 25 -10.11 -19.43 -14.38
N LEU A 26 -9.04 -19.97 -14.99
CA LEU A 26 -7.67 -19.68 -14.58
C LEU A 26 -7.32 -18.21 -14.78
N GLU A 27 -7.74 -17.61 -15.90
CA GLU A 27 -7.52 -16.20 -16.20
C GLU A 27 -8.28 -15.29 -15.22
N ASP A 28 -9.56 -15.57 -14.97
CA ASP A 28 -10.37 -14.83 -13.99
C ASP A 28 -9.77 -14.93 -12.58
N ASN A 29 -9.31 -16.12 -12.18
CA ASN A 29 -8.66 -16.31 -10.89
C ASN A 29 -7.32 -15.58 -10.81
N ARG A 30 -6.53 -15.56 -11.89
CA ARG A 30 -5.27 -14.81 -11.96
C ARG A 30 -5.54 -13.31 -11.83
N ARG A 31 -6.54 -12.77 -12.55
CA ARG A 31 -6.90 -11.36 -12.50
C ARG A 31 -7.36 -10.94 -11.10
N ARG A 32 -8.15 -11.78 -10.42
CA ARG A 32 -8.54 -11.56 -9.01
C ARG A 32 -7.32 -11.48 -8.09
N ALA A 33 -6.40 -12.44 -8.20
CA ALA A 33 -5.20 -12.48 -7.36
C ALA A 33 -4.26 -11.30 -7.62
N GLU A 34 -4.11 -10.89 -8.89
CA GLU A 34 -3.34 -9.71 -9.30
C GLU A 34 -3.94 -8.42 -8.71
N ALA A 35 -5.26 -8.25 -8.82
CA ALA A 35 -5.99 -7.09 -8.27
C ALA A 35 -5.81 -6.98 -6.75
N THR A 36 -6.03 -8.07 -6.01
CA THR A 36 -5.82 -8.13 -4.56
C THR A 36 -4.36 -7.81 -4.21
N SER A 37 -3.40 -8.36 -4.96
CA SER A 37 -1.98 -8.11 -4.72
C SER A 37 -1.59 -6.64 -4.97
N ALA A 38 -2.14 -6.02 -6.02
CA ALA A 38 -1.89 -4.62 -6.33
C ALA A 38 -2.38 -3.71 -5.20
N ILE A 39 -3.62 -3.92 -4.74
CA ILE A 39 -4.21 -3.20 -3.59
C ILE A 39 -3.34 -3.37 -2.34
N MET A 40 -2.99 -4.62 -1.98
CA MET A 40 -2.21 -4.90 -0.78
C MET A 40 -0.82 -4.25 -0.78
N ARG A 41 -0.16 -4.16 -1.95
CA ARG A 41 1.14 -3.48 -2.07
C ARG A 41 1.03 -2.00 -1.71
N VAL A 42 0.01 -1.30 -2.21
CA VAL A 42 -0.17 0.13 -1.92
C VAL A 42 -0.60 0.35 -0.47
N ILE A 43 -1.49 -0.49 0.07
CA ILE A 43 -1.84 -0.50 1.50
C ILE A 43 -0.58 -0.58 2.36
N GLN A 44 0.34 -1.50 2.04
CA GLN A 44 1.58 -1.65 2.79
C GLN A 44 2.48 -0.43 2.70
N LYS A 45 2.57 0.24 1.53
CA LYS A 45 3.31 1.51 1.39
C LYS A 45 2.70 2.61 2.26
N VAL A 46 1.37 2.75 2.23
CA VAL A 46 0.63 3.77 2.99
C VAL A 46 0.85 3.60 4.49
N ARG A 47 0.85 2.37 5.00
CA ARG A 47 1.11 2.06 6.42
C ARG A 47 2.45 2.56 6.94
N VAL A 48 3.46 2.69 6.07
CA VAL A 48 4.81 3.16 6.42
C VAL A 48 5.11 4.54 5.83
N ALA A 49 4.08 5.27 5.40
CA ALA A 49 4.22 6.58 4.80
C ALA A 49 4.84 7.59 5.77
N THR A 50 5.68 8.45 5.20
CA THR A 50 6.22 9.64 5.87
C THR A 50 5.30 10.84 5.64
N PRO A 51 5.39 11.91 6.46
CA PRO A 51 4.66 13.16 6.22
C PRO A 51 4.91 13.76 4.83
N GLU A 52 6.04 13.44 4.19
CA GLU A 52 6.43 13.98 2.88
C GLU A 52 5.75 13.24 1.72
N CYS A 53 5.32 11.99 1.92
CA CYS A 53 4.82 11.12 0.85
C CYS A 53 3.39 10.63 1.07
N ILE A 54 2.74 10.96 2.19
CA ILE A 54 1.40 10.46 2.52
C ILE A 54 0.32 10.90 1.53
N ASP A 55 0.37 12.14 1.05
CA ASP A 55 -0.62 12.65 0.09
C ASP A 55 -0.54 11.94 -1.27
N GLU A 56 0.68 11.73 -1.76
CA GLU A 56 0.94 10.97 -2.99
C GLU A 56 0.49 9.51 -2.85
N LEU A 57 0.87 8.84 -1.75
CA LEU A 57 0.50 7.45 -1.50
C LEU A 57 -1.01 7.26 -1.30
N ARG A 58 -1.70 8.26 -0.73
CA ARG A 58 -3.16 8.25 -0.61
C ARG A 58 -3.83 8.34 -1.98
N SER A 59 -3.34 9.21 -2.86
CA SER A 59 -3.84 9.30 -4.23
C SER A 59 -3.57 8.01 -5.04
N GLU A 60 -2.38 7.41 -4.89
CA GLU A 60 -2.06 6.10 -5.48
C GLU A 60 -3.03 5.02 -4.96
N LEU A 61 -3.31 5.01 -3.66
CA LEU A 61 -4.23 4.06 -3.03
C LEU A 61 -5.65 4.22 -3.58
N ASP A 62 -6.16 5.45 -3.68
CA ASP A 62 -7.49 5.72 -4.21
C ASP A 62 -7.60 5.26 -5.67
N THR A 63 -6.60 5.59 -6.50
CA THR A 63 -6.54 5.19 -7.92
C THR A 63 -6.52 3.66 -8.09
N VAL A 64 -5.70 2.96 -7.31
CA VAL A 64 -5.62 1.49 -7.38
C VAL A 64 -6.91 0.85 -6.90
N PHE A 65 -7.58 1.42 -5.88
CA PHE A 65 -8.89 0.94 -5.45
C PHE A 65 -9.97 1.13 -6.51
N GLU A 66 -10.01 2.28 -7.18
CA GLU A 66 -10.99 2.52 -8.25
C GLU A 66 -10.86 1.52 -9.40
N ASN A 67 -9.62 1.19 -9.76
CA ASN A 67 -9.33 0.28 -10.88
C ASN A 67 -9.45 -1.21 -10.51
N GLU A 68 -9.00 -1.61 -9.33
CA GLU A 68 -8.79 -3.02 -9.00
C GLU A 68 -9.87 -3.62 -8.09
N LEU A 69 -10.62 -2.80 -7.33
CA LEU A 69 -11.60 -3.28 -6.35
C LEU A 69 -12.77 -4.05 -6.99
N ALA A 70 -13.12 -3.74 -8.25
CA ALA A 70 -14.14 -4.49 -8.98
C ALA A 70 -13.71 -5.94 -9.25
N TYR A 71 -12.41 -6.19 -9.38
CA TYR A 71 -11.85 -7.50 -9.71
C TYR A 71 -11.57 -8.36 -8.47
N THR A 72 -11.62 -7.83 -7.25
CA THR A 72 -11.33 -8.61 -6.03
C THR A 72 -12.46 -9.56 -5.60
N GLY A 73 -13.67 -9.41 -6.17
CA GLY A 73 -14.82 -10.28 -5.89
C GLY A 73 -15.19 -10.30 -4.40
N GLN A 74 -15.16 -11.48 -3.78
CA GLN A 74 -15.55 -11.68 -2.37
C GLN A 74 -14.63 -10.98 -1.36
N GLN A 75 -13.40 -10.64 -1.75
CA GLN A 75 -12.45 -9.96 -0.86
C GLN A 75 -12.69 -8.44 -0.78
N ARG A 76 -13.65 -7.90 -1.53
CA ARG A 76 -13.90 -6.46 -1.62
C ARG A 76 -14.06 -5.78 -0.26
N GLU A 77 -14.88 -6.36 0.62
CA GLU A 77 -15.15 -5.79 1.94
C GLU A 77 -13.90 -5.79 2.83
N GLN A 78 -13.16 -6.90 2.83
CA GLN A 78 -11.87 -7.00 3.51
C GLN A 78 -10.87 -5.94 3.00
N MET A 79 -10.82 -5.71 1.68
CA MET A 79 -9.92 -4.68 1.12
C MET A 79 -10.31 -3.27 1.57
N LEU A 80 -11.60 -2.96 1.68
CA LEU A 80 -12.07 -1.67 2.20
C LEU A 80 -11.70 -1.49 3.68
N GLU A 81 -11.80 -2.54 4.49
CA GLU A 81 -11.39 -2.54 5.88
C GLU A 81 -9.87 -2.29 6.01
N GLU A 82 -9.06 -3.01 5.22
CA GLU A 82 -7.61 -2.85 5.24
C GLU A 82 -7.17 -1.46 4.75
N LYS A 83 -7.89 -0.86 3.78
CA LYS A 83 -7.69 0.54 3.38
C LYS A 83 -7.91 1.49 4.56
N ALA A 84 -9.01 1.34 5.30
CA ALA A 84 -9.32 2.19 6.43
C ALA A 84 -8.22 2.08 7.53
N LYS A 85 -7.82 0.84 7.86
CA LYS A 85 -6.73 0.59 8.82
C LYS A 85 -5.40 1.17 8.36
N ALA A 86 -5.09 1.09 7.07
CA ALA A 86 -3.85 1.64 6.53
C ALA A 86 -3.81 3.17 6.61
N LEU A 87 -4.92 3.83 6.30
CA LEU A 87 -5.02 5.30 6.44
C LEU A 87 -4.91 5.75 7.90
N ASP A 88 -5.50 4.99 8.83
CA ASP A 88 -5.37 5.28 10.26
C ASP A 88 -3.92 5.08 10.75
N ALA A 89 -3.28 3.97 10.38
CA ALA A 89 -1.89 3.71 10.68
C ALA A 89 -0.96 4.80 10.12
N ALA A 90 -1.22 5.25 8.88
CA ALA A 90 -0.45 6.29 8.24
C ALA A 90 -0.57 7.63 8.98
N LYS A 91 -1.79 8.03 9.39
CA LYS A 91 -2.02 9.22 10.22
C LYS A 91 -1.22 9.15 11.52
N ASN A 92 -1.33 8.03 12.23
CA ASN A 92 -0.60 7.79 13.47
C ASN A 92 0.94 7.86 13.27
N CYS A 93 1.45 7.33 12.16
CA CYS A 93 2.87 7.43 11.81
C CYS A 93 3.30 8.88 11.56
N VAL A 94 2.52 9.62 10.78
CA VAL A 94 2.79 11.04 10.47
C VAL A 94 2.78 11.90 11.74
N GLU A 95 1.76 11.75 12.59
CA GLU A 95 1.65 12.49 13.85
C GLU A 95 2.84 12.22 14.78
N LYS A 96 3.25 10.95 14.93
CA LYS A 96 4.43 10.59 15.73
C LYS A 96 5.71 11.20 15.18
N ILE A 97 5.90 11.18 13.86
CA ILE A 97 7.08 11.78 13.22
C ILE A 97 7.09 13.29 13.42
N GLN A 98 5.95 13.95 13.26
CA GLN A 98 5.83 15.40 13.48
C GLN A 98 6.12 15.78 14.93
N ALA A 99 5.53 15.05 15.90
CA ALA A 99 5.78 15.28 17.32
C ALA A 99 7.27 15.14 17.67
N LEU A 100 7.93 14.07 17.20
CA LEU A 100 9.36 13.86 17.42
C LEU A 100 10.23 14.97 16.78
N ARG A 101 9.87 15.46 15.58
CA ARG A 101 10.57 16.57 14.93
C ARG A 101 10.44 17.87 15.74
N GLN A 102 9.25 18.16 16.26
CA GLN A 102 8.99 19.33 17.10
C GLN A 102 9.74 19.26 18.44
N SER A 103 9.70 18.12 19.13
CA SER A 103 10.43 17.94 20.40
C SER A 103 11.95 18.06 20.24
N LYS A 104 12.51 17.53 19.14
CA LYS A 104 13.94 17.69 18.83
C LYS A 104 14.34 19.14 18.53
N GLN A 105 13.50 19.89 17.81
CA GLN A 105 13.76 21.32 17.56
C GLN A 105 13.65 22.15 18.84
N GLN A 106 12.72 21.84 19.74
CA GLN A 106 12.59 22.54 21.02
C GLN A 106 13.73 22.19 22.00
N GLY A 107 14.25 20.96 21.99
CA GLY A 107 15.41 20.57 22.79
C GLY A 107 16.72 21.26 22.37
N LEU A 108 16.88 21.59 21.09
CA LEU A 108 18.05 22.30 20.56
C LEU A 108 17.95 23.83 20.74
N ALA A 109 16.75 24.40 20.84
CA ALA A 109 16.56 25.82 21.07
C ALA A 109 16.81 26.26 22.53
N SER A 110 16.85 25.32 23.49
CA SER A 110 16.98 25.62 24.93
C SER A 110 18.43 25.60 25.46
N THR A 111 19.44 25.23 24.64
CA THR A 111 20.85 25.16 25.06
C THR A 111 21.72 26.35 24.65
N VAL A 112 21.15 27.37 23.99
CA VAL A 112 21.83 28.67 23.81
C VAL A 112 21.64 29.55 25.06
N ALA A 113 22.31 29.17 26.14
CA ALA A 113 22.58 30.08 27.25
C ALA A 113 23.53 31.20 26.75
N PRO A 114 23.22 32.50 26.95
CA PRO A 114 24.19 33.55 26.71
C PRO A 114 25.20 33.55 27.87
N CYS A 115 26.28 32.75 27.75
CA CYS A 115 27.44 32.88 28.63
C CYS A 115 28.23 34.13 28.25
N GLY A 116 27.73 35.29 28.69
CA GLY A 116 28.47 36.55 28.75
C GLY A 116 28.84 36.88 30.20
N ALA A 117 29.70 36.08 30.82
CA ALA A 117 30.28 36.39 32.13
C ALA A 117 31.70 36.96 31.92
N ALA A 118 31.79 38.28 31.75
CA ALA A 118 33.06 39.00 31.84
C ALA A 118 33.39 39.22 33.32
N VAL A 119 34.15 38.29 33.91
CA VAL A 119 34.77 38.49 35.23
C VAL A 119 36.07 39.25 35.01
N VAL A 120 36.06 40.53 35.35
CA VAL A 120 37.22 41.42 35.37
C VAL A 120 38.11 41.00 36.53
N VAL A 121 39.34 40.59 36.24
CA VAL A 121 40.40 40.30 37.22
C VAL A 121 41.17 41.61 37.47
N PRO A 122 41.28 42.12 38.71
CA PRO A 122 42.20 43.23 38.99
C PRO A 122 43.63 42.72 39.25
N PRO A 123 44.67 43.45 38.83
CA PRO A 123 46.06 43.06 38.99
C PRO A 123 46.59 43.37 40.41
N PRO A 124 47.72 42.75 40.80
CA PRO A 124 48.26 42.86 42.15
C PRO A 124 49.18 44.09 42.30
N SER A 125 49.06 44.79 43.43
CA SER A 125 50.15 45.52 44.12
C SER A 125 49.69 45.90 45.52
#